data_AF-A0A0Q7ZYV2-F1
#
_entry.id   AF-A0A0Q7ZYV2-F1
#
_cell.length_a   1.000
_cell.length_b   1.000
_cell.length_c   1.000
_cell.angle_alpha   90.00
_cell.angle_beta   90.00
_cell.angle_gamma   90.00
#
_symmetry.space_group_name_H-M   'P 1'
#
loop_
_entity.id
_entity.type
_entity.pdbx_description
1 polymer ?
#
loop_
_entity_poly.entity_id
_entity_poly.type
_entity_poly.pdbx_seq_one_letter_code
_entity_poly.pdbx_strand_id
1 'polypeptide(L)'
;MMELNAESAIKAGGWDPRYAVTLAVAVQDGVAAALVDTNGDEADIDLDEYVRGPDGEWQEAGSGSADDQGTHWSWQMVSIWGRTSPGRTVEIEYLGVSHSTVALETGWWLFIAPSTDDSDALPRRIQR
;
A
#
# COMPACT_ATOMS: atom_id res chain seq x y z
N MET A 1 16.28 0.15 -13.60
CA MET A 1 15.49 -0.70 -12.69
C MET A 1 14.17 0.01 -12.49
N MET A 2 13.02 -0.65 -12.70
CA MET A 2 11.71 0.01 -12.71
C MET A 2 11.17 0.14 -11.28
N GLU A 3 10.92 1.36 -10.83
CA GLU A 3 10.21 1.62 -9.56
C GLU A 3 8.75 1.19 -9.71
N LEU A 4 8.13 0.68 -8.64
CA LEU A 4 6.69 0.43 -8.67
C LEU A 4 5.96 1.78 -8.61
N ASN A 5 5.18 2.06 -9.63
CA ASN A 5 4.24 3.18 -9.73
C ASN A 5 2.84 2.66 -10.06
N ALA A 6 1.86 3.57 -10.17
CA ALA A 6 0.46 3.25 -10.46
C ALA A 6 0.28 2.31 -11.68
N GLU A 7 0.86 2.64 -12.83
CA GLU A 7 0.71 1.82 -14.05
C GLU A 7 1.32 0.42 -13.86
N SER A 8 2.51 0.36 -13.27
CA SER A 8 3.17 -0.92 -13.03
C SER A 8 2.49 -1.77 -11.95
N ALA A 9 1.78 -1.16 -10.99
CA ALA A 9 1.02 -1.86 -9.97
C ALA A 9 -0.19 -2.59 -10.60
N ILE A 10 -0.97 -1.88 -11.42
CA ILE A 10 -2.07 -2.50 -12.20
C ILE A 10 -1.56 -3.68 -13.03
N LYS A 11 -0.45 -3.50 -13.75
CA LYS A 11 0.13 -4.55 -14.58
C LYS A 11 0.63 -5.74 -13.76
N ALA A 12 1.35 -5.48 -12.66
CA ALA A 12 1.92 -6.53 -11.81
C ALA A 12 0.86 -7.31 -11.04
N GLY A 13 -0.22 -6.64 -10.62
CA GLY A 13 -1.38 -7.25 -9.93
C GLY A 13 -2.34 -7.98 -10.88
N GLY A 14 -2.13 -7.89 -12.20
CA GLY A 14 -2.97 -8.57 -13.19
C GLY A 14 -4.34 -7.92 -13.41
N TRP A 15 -4.50 -6.66 -12.98
CA TRP A 15 -5.72 -5.89 -13.17
C TRP A 15 -5.91 -5.44 -14.61
N ASP A 16 -7.16 -5.25 -15.04
CA ASP A 16 -7.47 -4.67 -16.35
C ASP A 16 -7.31 -3.14 -16.28
N PRO A 17 -6.33 -2.55 -16.99
CA PRO A 17 -6.03 -1.12 -16.91
C PRO A 17 -7.14 -0.21 -17.47
N ARG A 18 -8.18 -0.78 -18.09
CA ARG A 18 -9.34 -0.02 -18.56
C ARG A 18 -10.31 0.32 -17.43
N TYR A 19 -10.27 -0.41 -16.33
CA TYR A 19 -11.22 -0.31 -15.22
C TYR A 19 -10.52 -0.01 -13.90
N ALA A 20 -9.43 -0.71 -13.61
CA ALA A 20 -8.76 -0.58 -12.33
C ALA A 20 -7.98 0.73 -12.21
N VAL A 21 -8.02 1.33 -11.03
CA VAL A 21 -7.36 2.59 -10.70
C VAL A 21 -6.50 2.41 -9.47
N THR A 22 -5.20 2.70 -9.57
CA THR A 22 -4.34 2.72 -8.38
C THR A 22 -4.58 3.99 -7.57
N LEU A 23 -4.97 3.82 -6.32
CA LEU A 23 -5.30 4.89 -5.38
C LEU A 23 -4.09 5.38 -4.60
N ALA A 24 -3.19 4.47 -4.21
CA ALA A 24 -1.93 4.76 -3.55
C ALA A 24 -0.91 3.65 -3.82
N VAL A 25 0.38 4.00 -3.80
CA VAL A 25 1.51 3.05 -3.88
C VAL A 25 2.51 3.39 -2.80
N ALA A 26 3.02 2.38 -2.12
CA ALA A 26 4.15 2.50 -1.21
C ALA A 26 5.22 1.48 -1.57
N VAL A 27 6.49 1.88 -1.51
CA VAL A 27 7.64 1.04 -1.84
C VAL A 27 8.66 1.16 -0.73
N GLN A 28 9.17 0.03 -0.26
CA GLN A 28 10.24 -0.02 0.73
C GLN A 28 11.09 -1.26 0.50
N ASP A 29 12.39 -1.06 0.21
CA ASP A 29 13.43 -2.09 0.19
C ASP A 29 12.99 -3.50 -0.28
N GLY A 30 12.65 -3.61 -1.57
CA GLY A 30 12.34 -4.90 -2.20
C GLY A 30 10.92 -5.41 -1.97
N VAL A 31 10.12 -4.72 -1.17
CA VAL A 31 8.67 -4.91 -1.07
C VAL A 31 7.92 -3.64 -1.47
N ALA A 32 6.68 -3.81 -1.90
CA ALA A 32 5.78 -2.72 -2.24
C ALA A 32 4.34 -3.12 -2.01
N ALA A 33 3.44 -2.15 -1.91
CA ALA A 33 2.02 -2.39 -1.91
C ALA A 33 1.27 -1.30 -2.67
N ALA A 34 0.09 -1.62 -3.17
CA ALA A 34 -0.82 -0.68 -3.80
C ALA A 34 -2.24 -0.85 -3.28
N LEU A 35 -2.95 0.26 -3.12
CA LEU A 35 -4.41 0.25 -3.02
C LEU A 35 -4.96 0.38 -4.43
N VAL A 36 -5.81 -0.55 -4.84
CA VAL A 36 -6.38 -0.62 -6.17
C VAL A 36 -7.89 -0.62 -6.05
N ASP A 37 -8.52 0.42 -6.59
CA ASP A 37 -9.93 0.38 -6.94
C ASP A 37 -10.08 -0.52 -8.16
N THR A 38 -10.72 -1.66 -7.97
CA THR A 38 -10.71 -2.77 -8.94
C THR A 38 -11.52 -2.47 -10.21
N ASN A 39 -12.44 -1.51 -10.15
CA ASN A 39 -13.35 -1.18 -11.24
C ASN A 39 -13.51 0.34 -11.51
N GLY A 40 -12.93 1.19 -10.66
CA GLY A 40 -12.91 2.64 -10.79
C GLY A 40 -14.14 3.35 -10.19
N ASP A 41 -14.95 2.68 -9.37
CA ASP A 41 -16.16 3.24 -8.76
C ASP A 41 -16.06 3.54 -7.25
N GLU A 42 -14.87 3.37 -6.67
CA GLU A 42 -14.53 3.49 -5.25
C GLU A 42 -15.26 2.51 -4.31
N ALA A 43 -15.98 1.50 -4.81
CA ALA A 43 -16.72 0.55 -3.96
C ALA A 43 -15.91 -0.70 -3.61
N ASP A 44 -15.10 -1.20 -4.56
CA ASP A 44 -14.34 -2.44 -4.41
C ASP A 44 -12.84 -2.15 -4.48
N ILE A 45 -12.22 -2.02 -3.30
CA ILE A 45 -10.80 -1.68 -3.16
C ILE A 45 -10.04 -2.86 -2.59
N ASP A 46 -8.91 -3.18 -3.20
CA ASP A 46 -7.98 -4.20 -2.75
C ASP A 46 -6.64 -3.58 -2.34
N LEU A 47 -6.02 -4.17 -1.30
CA LEU A 47 -4.61 -4.03 -0.99
C LEU A 47 -3.85 -5.15 -1.71
N ASP A 48 -3.06 -4.78 -2.70
CA ASP A 48 -2.10 -5.67 -3.35
C ASP A 48 -0.72 -5.52 -2.72
N GLU A 49 -0.06 -6.64 -2.49
CA GLU A 49 1.33 -6.74 -2.07
C GLU A 49 2.21 -7.20 -3.23
N TYR A 50 3.41 -6.65 -3.31
CA TYR A 50 4.40 -7.00 -4.32
C TYR A 50 5.77 -7.26 -3.70
N VAL A 51 6.47 -8.24 -4.25
CA VAL A 51 7.87 -8.51 -3.94
C VAL A 51 8.73 -8.36 -5.19
N ARG A 52 9.99 -8.00 -4.99
CA ARG A 52 10.95 -7.94 -6.08
C ARG A 52 11.41 -9.35 -6.47
N GLY A 53 11.17 -9.73 -7.72
CA GLY A 53 11.63 -10.99 -8.29
C GLY A 53 13.15 -11.02 -8.53
N PRO A 54 13.73 -12.20 -8.79
CA PRO A 54 15.17 -12.37 -9.08
C PRO A 54 15.66 -11.64 -10.34
N ASP A 55 14.75 -11.39 -11.28
CA ASP A 55 14.98 -10.60 -12.52
C ASP A 55 14.86 -9.09 -12.28
N GLY A 56 14.49 -8.67 -11.07
CA GLY A 56 14.26 -7.29 -10.72
C GLY A 56 12.88 -6.77 -11.14
N GLU A 57 11.98 -7.61 -11.64
CA GLU A 57 10.58 -7.23 -11.90
C GLU A 57 9.74 -7.33 -10.62
N TRP A 58 8.65 -6.58 -10.55
CA TRP A 58 7.69 -6.69 -9.46
C TRP A 58 6.71 -7.83 -9.73
N GLN A 59 6.42 -8.62 -8.70
CA GLN A 59 5.51 -9.76 -8.76
C GLN A 59 4.49 -9.64 -7.62
N GLU A 60 3.22 -9.90 -7.91
CA GLU A 60 2.18 -9.97 -6.89
C GLU A 60 2.50 -11.10 -5.89
N ALA A 61 2.36 -10.77 -4.61
CA ALA A 61 2.67 -11.63 -3.48
C ALA A 61 1.43 -11.95 -2.64
N GLY A 62 0.40 -11.13 -2.74
CA GLY A 62 -0.90 -11.31 -2.12
C GLY A 62 -1.83 -10.15 -2.49
N SER A 63 -3.13 -10.41 -2.36
CA SER A 63 -4.17 -9.41 -2.58
C SER A 63 -5.33 -9.68 -1.62
N GLY A 64 -5.97 -8.62 -1.13
CA GLY A 64 -7.12 -8.73 -0.26
C GLY A 64 -7.90 -7.43 -0.12
N SER A 65 -9.20 -7.56 0.15
CA SER A 65 -10.10 -6.41 0.25
C SER A 65 -9.70 -5.44 1.36
N ALA A 66 -9.81 -4.15 1.05
CA ALA A 66 -9.44 -3.03 1.89
C ALA A 66 -10.60 -2.03 2.03
N ASP A 67 -10.98 -1.73 3.27
CA ASP A 67 -11.89 -0.63 3.59
C ASP A 67 -11.20 0.74 3.47
N ASP A 68 -11.96 1.83 3.68
CA ASP A 68 -11.51 3.24 3.74
C ASP A 68 -10.34 3.51 4.71
N GLN A 69 -10.09 2.61 5.65
CA GLN A 69 -8.95 2.61 6.56
C GLN A 69 -8.67 1.18 7.03
N GLY A 70 -7.42 0.86 7.27
CA GLY A 70 -7.06 -0.47 7.76
C GLY A 70 -5.58 -0.63 8.01
N THR A 71 -5.26 -1.79 8.57
CA THR A 71 -3.89 -2.26 8.82
C THR A 71 -3.82 -3.72 8.44
N HIS A 72 -2.71 -4.15 7.87
CA HIS A 72 -2.48 -5.55 7.53
C HIS A 72 -1.07 -5.98 7.93
N TRP A 73 -0.93 -7.26 8.28
CA TRP A 73 0.35 -7.91 8.50
C TRP A 73 0.43 -9.13 7.57
N SER A 74 1.57 -9.26 6.90
CA SER A 74 1.97 -10.46 6.16
C SER A 74 3.41 -10.81 6.53
N TRP A 75 3.88 -11.98 6.06
CA TRP A 75 5.28 -12.38 6.24
C TRP A 75 6.26 -11.46 5.48
N GLN A 76 5.77 -10.65 4.55
CA GLN A 76 6.56 -9.76 3.71
C GLN A 76 6.61 -8.34 4.30
N MET A 77 5.49 -7.84 4.81
CA MET A 77 5.38 -6.46 5.28
C MET A 77 4.25 -6.27 6.29
N VAL A 78 4.28 -5.12 6.96
CA VAL A 78 3.10 -4.52 7.57
C VAL A 78 2.65 -3.34 6.73
N SER A 79 1.35 -3.09 6.72
CA SER A 79 0.77 -1.92 6.05
C SER A 79 -0.26 -1.23 6.92
N ILE A 80 -0.42 0.07 6.69
CA ILE A 80 -1.53 0.87 7.19
C ILE A 80 -1.94 1.86 6.11
N TRP A 81 -3.25 2.05 5.97
CA TRP A 81 -3.81 2.96 5.00
C TRP A 81 -5.01 3.72 5.52
N GLY A 82 -5.40 4.72 4.74
CA GLY A 82 -6.76 5.24 4.79
C GLY A 82 -6.94 6.49 3.95
N ARG A 83 -7.98 7.25 4.28
CA ARG A 83 -8.33 8.51 3.59
C ARG A 83 -8.08 9.76 4.43
N THR A 84 -7.64 10.83 3.78
CA THR A 84 -7.66 12.20 4.32
C THR A 84 -7.66 13.22 3.17
N SER A 85 -7.62 14.53 3.47
CA SER A 85 -7.56 15.53 2.40
C SER A 85 -6.26 15.39 1.60
N PRO A 86 -6.29 15.51 0.26
CA PRO A 86 -5.09 15.50 -0.57
C PRO A 86 -4.00 16.45 -0.05
N GLY A 87 -2.74 16.00 -0.15
CA GLY A 87 -1.57 16.74 0.30
C GLY A 87 -1.38 16.81 1.82
N ARG A 88 -2.26 16.21 2.63
CA ARG A 88 -2.08 16.14 4.08
C ARG A 88 -1.04 15.10 4.46
N THR A 89 -0.10 15.52 5.31
CA THR A 89 0.81 14.61 6.00
C THR A 89 0.06 13.77 7.04
N VAL A 90 0.36 12.48 7.06
CA VAL A 90 -0.13 11.50 8.03
C VAL A 90 1.07 11.00 8.82
N GLU A 91 1.00 11.14 10.13
CA GLU A 91 2.04 10.66 11.06
C GLU A 91 1.69 9.24 11.52
N ILE A 92 2.70 8.38 11.54
CA ILE A 92 2.57 6.94 11.79
C ILE A 92 3.62 6.55 12.82
N GLU A 93 3.24 5.75 13.80
CA GLU A 93 4.17 5.11 14.72
C GLU A 93 4.28 3.62 14.37
N TYR A 94 5.51 3.14 14.25
CA TYR A 94 5.81 1.73 14.08
C TYR A 94 7.08 1.38 14.86
N LEU A 95 6.99 0.38 15.75
CA LEU A 95 8.10 -0.08 16.60
C LEU A 95 8.77 1.05 17.40
N GLY A 96 7.98 2.01 17.87
CA GLY A 96 8.47 3.18 18.62
C GLY A 96 9.15 4.24 17.76
N VAL A 97 9.15 4.09 16.44
CA VAL A 97 9.69 5.05 15.47
C VAL A 97 8.56 5.81 14.80
N SER A 98 8.71 7.13 14.69
CA SER A 98 7.77 7.97 13.94
C SER A 98 8.16 8.00 12.45
N HIS A 99 7.17 7.74 11.61
CA HIS A 99 7.20 7.82 10.16
C HIS A 99 6.14 8.81 9.68
N SER A 100 6.25 9.25 8.43
CA SER A 100 5.19 10.04 7.80
C SER A 100 5.00 9.63 6.34
N THR A 101 3.77 9.79 5.88
CA THR A 101 3.39 9.69 4.46
C THR A 101 2.46 10.84 4.11
N VAL A 102 2.12 11.01 2.83
CA VAL A 102 1.24 12.08 2.35
C VAL A 102 0.08 11.46 1.58
N ALA A 103 -1.14 11.95 1.83
CA ALA A 103 -2.28 11.59 1.02
C ALA A 103 -2.14 12.13 -0.40
N LEU A 104 -2.31 11.25 -1.38
CA LEU A 104 -2.24 11.60 -2.79
C LEU A 104 -3.47 12.41 -3.21
N GLU A 105 -3.51 12.84 -4.47
CA GLU A 105 -4.65 13.57 -5.05
C GLU A 105 -5.98 12.79 -4.97
N THR A 106 -5.91 11.46 -4.90
CA THR A 106 -7.03 10.55 -4.66
C THR A 106 -7.59 10.63 -3.23
N GLY A 107 -6.90 11.31 -2.31
CA GLY A 107 -7.20 11.34 -0.88
C GLY A 107 -6.72 10.12 -0.12
N TRP A 108 -6.18 9.11 -0.79
CA TRP A 108 -5.64 7.90 -0.18
C TRP A 108 -4.19 8.06 0.21
N TRP A 109 -3.82 7.46 1.33
CA TRP A 109 -2.44 7.29 1.76
C TRP A 109 -2.19 5.84 2.14
N LEU A 110 -0.96 5.40 1.92
CA LEU A 110 -0.48 4.06 2.25
C LEU A 110 0.91 4.18 2.86
N PHE A 111 1.17 3.38 3.87
CA PHE A 111 2.49 3.14 4.44
C PHE A 111 2.71 1.66 4.53
N ILE A 112 3.95 1.24 4.25
CA ILE A 112 4.43 -0.11 4.49
C ILE A 112 5.73 -0.06 5.28
N ALA A 113 6.06 -1.16 5.95
CA ALA A 113 7.36 -1.41 6.55
C ALA A 113 7.63 -2.92 6.59
N PRO A 114 8.89 -3.37 6.76
CA PRO A 114 9.19 -4.77 7.03
C PRO A 114 8.40 -5.28 8.23
N SER A 115 7.84 -6.48 8.13
CA SER A 115 7.17 -7.12 9.25
C SER A 115 8.17 -7.69 10.26
N THR A 116 7.66 -7.95 11.47
CA THR A 116 8.35 -8.70 12.52
C THR A 116 7.68 -10.05 12.70
N ASP A 117 8.34 -10.97 13.41
CA ASP A 117 7.75 -12.26 13.82
C ASP A 117 6.50 -12.11 14.72
N ASP A 118 6.31 -10.93 15.31
CA ASP A 118 5.09 -10.55 16.02
C ASP A 118 4.06 -9.99 15.02
N SER A 119 2.97 -10.74 14.78
CA SER A 119 1.88 -10.34 13.90
C SER A 119 1.00 -9.22 14.46
N ASP A 120 1.08 -8.96 15.77
CA ASP A 120 0.33 -7.88 16.42
C ASP A 120 1.10 -6.55 16.40
N ALA A 121 2.38 -6.58 16.00
CA ALA A 121 3.19 -5.39 15.78
C ALA A 121 2.77 -4.71 14.47
N LEU A 122 1.65 -3.99 14.53
CA LEU A 122 1.07 -3.24 13.42
C LEU A 122 1.37 -1.74 13.55
N PRO A 123 1.63 -1.04 12.43
CA PRO A 123 1.79 0.40 12.41
C PRO A 123 0.48 1.09 12.80
N ARG A 124 0.58 2.25 13.44
CA ARG A 124 -0.58 2.99 13.94
C ARG A 124 -0.50 4.44 13.52
N ARG A 125 -1.62 4.97 13.02
CA ARG A 125 -1.74 6.41 12.79
C ARG A 125 -1.74 7.12 14.14
N ILE A 126 -0.91 8.16 14.27
CA ILE A 126 -0.89 9.03 15.45
C ILE A 126 -1.48 10.39 15.07
N GLN A 127 -2.46 10.85 15.84
CA GLN A 127 -2.95 12.22 15.79
C GLN A 127 -2.16 13.02 16.83
N ARG A 128 -1.45 14.05 16.37
CA ARG A 128 -0.91 15.08 17.25
C ARG A 128 -1.88 16.25 17.33
#